data_AF-A0A2D4SRA2-F1
#
_entry.id   AF-A0A2D4SRA2-F1
#
_cell.length_a   1.000
_cell.length_b   1.000
_cell.length_c   1.000
_cell.angle_alpha   90.00
_cell.angle_beta   90.00
_cell.angle_gamma   90.00
#
_symmetry.space_group_name_H-M   'P 1'
#
loop_
_entity.id
_entity.type
_entity.pdbx_description
1 polymer ?
#
loop_
_entity_poly.entity_id
_entity_poly.type
_entity_poly.pdbx_seq_one_letter_code
_entity_poly.pdbx_strand_id
1 'polypeptide(L)'
;MWKSIQSILSLKPQNKPIQAEDFAAYRDVIKNVHQMVHNQEAQHCAQEHDLSILNVLWEDTGRYKNSSVGPNISDLTIQVRQKKPSGAYDLHCMPVIRYPNFNDTTTDISPQKLSVLVGNEQGKALEEVSLDQFLRNIRAYLHDSSSWGGEETSLFDEERDTHVLVSAQACFLPIPANGVAEFNPVLFNYQSRKEDPAVLTILCTSQGTSVTIIDNNRDSYSSGRAHGQQLFFNKNGQKTVFTGKRLSEKLQQDLGREASEEEYQEAAQKGLQVLLLIQIPLKPKVEPKSAFFPSSFDESTGAIPMMSMAPGAAPPQSDVEEAVLGHGEVEGIFTEIDNLPIQRDTRFPIRATVQFYKATSNGIIDKKDIEAIVAQIKSIYTAGDSVGSLVVQGKTNRPTEHTGEKSEPPDWWDQFFQKHLSETGESTEDFIKRLEDTFGPRWSVISQEQANSIRSSKKE
;
A
#
# COMPACT_ATOMS: atom_id res chain seq x y z
N MET A 1 -23.91 10.70 -31.41
CA MET A 1 -22.86 11.19 -30.49
C MET A 1 -22.89 10.46 -29.14
N TRP A 2 -24.06 10.25 -28.51
CA TRP A 2 -24.19 9.50 -27.24
C TRP A 2 -24.02 7.97 -27.32
N LYS A 3 -24.09 7.37 -28.53
CA LYS A 3 -23.82 5.93 -28.75
C LYS A 3 -22.35 5.59 -28.99
N SER A 4 -21.48 6.58 -29.22
CA SER A 4 -20.03 6.37 -29.44
C SER A 4 -19.20 6.44 -28.17
N ILE A 5 -19.75 6.95 -27.06
CA ILE A 5 -19.05 7.03 -25.77
C ILE A 5 -19.18 5.71 -24.98
N GLN A 6 -20.27 4.95 -25.17
CA GLN A 6 -20.41 3.62 -24.57
C GLN A 6 -19.43 2.57 -25.12
N SER A 7 -18.83 2.77 -26.30
CA SER A 7 -17.82 1.83 -26.82
C SER A 7 -16.40 2.11 -26.31
N ILE A 8 -16.18 3.21 -25.58
CA ILE A 8 -14.86 3.59 -25.06
C ILE A 8 -14.68 3.17 -23.57
N LEU A 9 -15.78 2.97 -22.84
CA LEU A 9 -15.78 2.51 -21.43
C LEU A 9 -15.87 0.97 -21.26
N SER A 10 -15.63 0.24 -22.34
CA SER A 10 -15.64 -1.22 -22.39
C SER A 10 -14.52 -1.66 -23.32
N LEU A 11 -13.27 -1.55 -22.86
CA LEU A 11 -12.18 -2.33 -23.42
C LEU A 11 -12.44 -3.80 -23.08
N LYS A 12 -13.38 -4.45 -23.79
CA LYS A 12 -13.41 -5.91 -23.80
C LYS A 12 -12.02 -6.34 -24.23
N PRO A 13 -11.27 -7.10 -23.42
CA PRO A 13 -10.05 -7.69 -23.92
C PRO A 13 -10.47 -8.51 -25.15
N GLN A 14 -9.87 -8.19 -26.30
CA GLN A 14 -9.82 -9.18 -27.36
C GLN A 14 -9.24 -10.42 -26.67
N ASN A 15 -10.03 -11.49 -26.59
CA ASN A 15 -9.62 -12.80 -26.08
C ASN A 15 -8.62 -13.43 -27.08
N LYS A 16 -7.64 -12.64 -27.52
CA LYS A 16 -6.51 -13.10 -28.31
C LYS A 16 -5.64 -13.92 -27.36
N PRO A 17 -5.23 -15.11 -27.79
CA PRO A 17 -4.25 -15.87 -27.02
C PRO A 17 -3.01 -14.99 -26.81
N ILE A 18 -2.58 -14.89 -25.55
CA ILE A 18 -1.35 -14.19 -25.18
C ILE A 18 -0.21 -14.92 -25.89
N GLN A 19 0.52 -14.21 -26.75
CA GLN A 19 1.67 -14.78 -27.43
C GLN A 19 2.78 -15.01 -26.41
N ALA A 20 3.56 -16.10 -26.59
CA ALA A 20 4.65 -16.43 -25.68
C ALA A 20 5.70 -15.31 -25.58
N GLU A 21 5.90 -14.60 -26.69
CA GLU A 21 6.80 -13.45 -26.80
C GLU A 21 6.31 -12.26 -25.96
N ASP A 22 5.03 -11.88 -26.05
CA ASP A 22 4.44 -10.80 -25.24
C ASP A 22 4.49 -11.13 -23.75
N PHE A 23 4.23 -12.39 -23.38
CA PHE A 23 4.37 -12.86 -22.00
C PHE A 23 5.81 -12.75 -21.50
N ALA A 24 6.79 -13.20 -22.28
CA ALA A 24 8.20 -13.14 -21.91
C ALA A 24 8.69 -11.69 -21.78
N ALA A 25 8.32 -10.82 -22.73
CA ALA A 25 8.68 -9.40 -22.69
C ALA A 25 8.11 -8.71 -21.44
N TYR A 26 6.84 -8.96 -21.11
CA TYR A 26 6.24 -8.37 -19.91
C TYR A 26 6.87 -8.89 -18.61
N ARG A 27 7.23 -10.18 -18.59
CA ARG A 27 7.95 -10.79 -17.45
C ARG A 27 9.27 -10.08 -17.19
N ASP A 28 9.99 -9.71 -18.24
CA ASP A 28 11.29 -9.04 -18.11
C ASP A 28 11.11 -7.61 -17.56
N VAL A 29 10.05 -6.90 -17.98
CA VAL A 29 9.67 -5.60 -17.39
C VAL A 29 9.38 -5.74 -15.89
N ILE A 30 8.51 -6.69 -15.51
CA ILE A 30 8.18 -6.99 -14.10
C ILE A 30 9.45 -7.27 -13.30
N LYS A 31 10.34 -8.13 -13.84
CA LYS A 31 11.60 -8.48 -13.18
C LYS A 31 12.47 -7.25 -12.97
N ASN A 32 12.65 -6.41 -13.98
CA ASN A 32 13.49 -5.22 -13.87
C ASN A 32 12.96 -4.24 -12.81
N VAL A 33 11.66 -3.98 -12.82
CA VAL A 33 11.01 -3.11 -11.82
C VAL A 33 11.10 -3.73 -10.41
N HIS A 34 10.83 -5.02 -10.26
CA HIS A 34 10.96 -5.72 -8.98
C HIS A 34 12.38 -5.62 -8.39
N GLN A 35 13.42 -5.62 -9.24
CA GLN A 35 14.82 -5.54 -8.79
C GLN A 35 15.25 -4.15 -8.32
N MET A 36 14.41 -3.11 -8.44
CA MET A 36 14.73 -1.76 -7.96
C MET A 36 15.13 -1.73 -6.47
N VAL A 37 14.51 -2.57 -5.63
CA VAL A 37 14.86 -2.66 -4.20
C VAL A 37 16.29 -3.13 -3.94
N HIS A 38 16.93 -3.78 -4.92
CA HIS A 38 18.30 -4.28 -4.85
C HIS A 38 19.30 -3.42 -5.63
N ASN A 39 18.84 -2.37 -6.32
CA ASN A 39 19.70 -1.44 -7.02
C ASN A 39 20.41 -0.51 -6.01
N GLN A 40 21.72 -0.68 -5.86
CA GLN A 40 22.53 0.07 -4.88
C GLN A 40 22.56 1.57 -5.15
N GLU A 41 22.59 1.98 -6.42
CA GLU A 41 22.63 3.40 -6.81
C GLU A 41 21.29 4.07 -6.53
N ALA A 42 20.17 3.41 -6.88
CA ALA A 42 18.84 3.88 -6.56
C ALA A 42 18.61 3.98 -5.04
N GLN A 43 19.04 2.96 -4.28
CA GLN A 43 18.98 2.99 -2.81
C GLN A 43 19.82 4.13 -2.24
N HIS A 44 21.03 4.35 -2.75
CA HIS A 44 21.88 5.44 -2.29
C HIS A 44 21.24 6.80 -2.55
N CYS A 45 20.71 7.03 -3.76
CA CYS A 45 20.04 8.29 -4.11
C CYS A 45 18.78 8.53 -3.27
N ALA A 46 17.98 7.49 -2.98
CA ALA A 46 16.85 7.60 -2.06
C ALA A 46 17.31 7.94 -0.62
N GLN A 47 18.40 7.34 -0.15
CA GLN A 47 18.97 7.57 1.18
C GLN A 47 19.52 8.98 1.37
N GLU A 48 20.04 9.63 0.32
CA GLU A 48 20.43 11.06 0.37
C GLU A 48 19.27 11.99 0.74
N HIS A 49 18.03 11.50 0.63
CA HIS A 49 16.80 12.23 0.98
C HIS A 49 16.04 11.60 2.15
N ASP A 50 16.69 10.76 2.97
CA ASP A 50 16.09 10.02 4.09
C ASP A 50 14.96 9.05 3.68
N LEU A 51 14.97 8.61 2.41
CA LEU A 51 14.01 7.65 1.88
C LEU A 51 14.64 6.25 1.73
N SER A 52 13.80 5.26 1.48
CA SER A 52 14.18 3.87 1.22
C SER A 52 13.30 3.29 0.12
N ILE A 53 13.86 2.35 -0.64
CA ILE A 53 13.11 1.56 -1.63
C ILE A 53 12.78 0.20 -1.00
N LEU A 54 11.49 -0.08 -0.81
CA LEU A 54 10.98 -1.22 -0.02
C LEU A 54 9.90 -2.00 -0.79
N ASN A 55 9.73 -3.28 -0.44
CA ASN A 55 8.65 -4.14 -0.96
C ASN A 55 7.52 -4.37 0.07
N VAL A 56 7.84 -4.25 1.36
CA VAL A 56 6.89 -4.39 2.47
C VAL A 56 6.99 -3.15 3.33
N LEU A 57 5.84 -2.57 3.61
CA LEU A 57 5.70 -1.26 4.23
C LEU A 57 4.99 -1.44 5.56
N TRP A 58 5.49 -0.76 6.59
CA TRP A 58 4.85 -0.79 7.90
C TRP A 58 3.91 0.41 8.04
N GLU A 59 2.62 0.12 8.24
CA GLU A 59 1.57 1.12 8.42
C GLU A 59 1.01 1.01 9.83
N ASP A 60 1.58 1.79 10.75
CA ASP A 60 1.28 1.66 12.17
C ASP A 60 0.28 2.71 12.64
N THR A 61 -0.64 2.30 13.50
CA THR A 61 -1.46 3.23 14.30
C THR A 61 -1.18 3.08 15.79
N GLY A 62 -0.64 1.95 16.25
CA GLY A 62 -0.44 1.67 17.68
C GLY A 62 0.95 1.13 18.08
N ARG A 63 1.96 1.20 17.23
CA ARG A 63 3.31 0.65 17.53
C ARG A 63 3.92 1.22 18.82
N TYR A 64 4.57 0.36 19.61
CA TYR A 64 5.27 0.79 20.82
C TYR A 64 6.50 1.66 20.49
N LYS A 65 6.88 2.54 21.42
CA LYS A 65 8.01 3.45 21.22
C LYS A 65 9.31 2.66 21.06
N ASN A 66 10.05 2.98 20.00
CA ASN A 66 11.32 2.32 19.66
C ASN A 66 11.21 0.79 19.47
N SER A 67 10.05 0.29 19.05
CA SER A 67 9.81 -1.13 18.83
C SER A 67 9.40 -1.39 17.38
N SER A 68 9.54 -2.63 16.91
CA SER A 68 8.94 -3.12 15.65
C SER A 68 7.56 -3.76 15.87
N VAL A 69 7.09 -3.82 17.12
CA VAL A 69 5.82 -4.46 17.48
C VAL A 69 4.91 -3.49 18.22
N GLY A 70 3.63 -3.82 18.23
CA GLY A 70 2.61 -3.09 18.98
C GLY A 70 1.21 -3.49 18.57
N PRO A 71 0.20 -2.92 19.21
CA PRO A 71 -1.17 -3.06 18.77
C PRO A 71 -1.42 -2.32 17.45
N ASN A 72 -2.40 -2.81 16.68
CA ASN A 72 -2.89 -2.24 15.43
C ASN A 72 -1.75 -1.84 14.45
N ILE A 73 -1.03 -2.86 13.97
CA ILE A 73 0.04 -2.73 12.97
C ILE A 73 -0.33 -3.52 11.72
N SER A 74 0.00 -2.96 10.56
CA SER A 74 -0.28 -3.57 9.25
C SER A 74 0.96 -3.62 8.37
N ASP A 75 1.14 -4.72 7.67
CA ASP A 75 2.03 -4.81 6.51
C ASP A 75 1.22 -4.43 5.26
N LEU A 76 1.79 -3.53 4.45
CA LEU A 76 1.24 -3.09 3.18
C LEU A 76 2.23 -3.39 2.05
N THR A 77 1.73 -3.85 0.92
CA THR A 77 2.49 -3.99 -0.32
C THR A 77 1.65 -3.66 -1.54
N ILE A 78 2.30 -3.45 -2.69
CA ILE A 78 1.65 -3.33 -3.99
C ILE A 78 1.96 -4.59 -4.78
N GLN A 79 0.91 -5.21 -5.32
CA GLN A 79 1.01 -6.46 -6.07
C GLN A 79 0.54 -6.25 -7.50
N VAL A 80 1.34 -6.68 -8.47
CA VAL A 80 0.95 -6.73 -9.89
C VAL A 80 0.75 -8.16 -10.33
N ARG A 81 -0.15 -8.38 -11.29
CA ARG A 81 -0.45 -9.72 -11.79
C ARG A 81 -0.05 -9.85 -13.25
N GLN A 82 0.56 -10.99 -13.58
CA GLN A 82 0.94 -11.38 -14.93
C GLN A 82 0.10 -12.56 -15.38
N LYS A 83 -0.73 -12.36 -16.41
CA LYS A 83 -1.53 -13.45 -16.98
C LYS A 83 -0.65 -14.39 -17.79
N LYS A 84 -0.60 -15.66 -17.42
CA LYS A 84 0.08 -16.74 -18.16
C LYS A 84 -0.73 -17.12 -19.41
N PRO A 85 -0.09 -17.73 -20.42
CA PRO A 85 -0.80 -18.32 -21.57
C PRO A 85 -1.86 -19.35 -21.18
N SER A 86 -1.71 -20.02 -20.02
CA SER A 86 -2.70 -20.94 -19.46
C SER A 86 -3.96 -20.25 -18.92
N GLY A 87 -3.96 -18.93 -18.78
CA GLY A 87 -5.03 -18.13 -18.17
C GLY A 87 -4.89 -17.90 -16.67
N ALA A 88 -4.02 -18.64 -15.98
CA ALA A 88 -3.68 -18.38 -14.57
C ALA A 88 -2.78 -17.14 -14.42
N TYR A 89 -2.69 -16.59 -13.22
CA TYR A 89 -1.85 -15.43 -12.93
C TYR A 89 -0.61 -15.80 -12.12
N ASP A 90 0.52 -15.16 -12.44
CA ASP A 90 1.66 -15.02 -11.53
C ASP A 90 1.56 -13.65 -10.84
N LEU A 91 1.92 -13.58 -9.57
CA LEU A 91 1.75 -12.37 -8.77
C LEU A 91 3.12 -11.90 -8.27
N HIS A 92 3.35 -10.59 -8.31
CA HIS A 92 4.66 -10.01 -7.99
C HIS A 92 4.50 -8.76 -7.13
N CYS A 93 5.30 -8.70 -6.07
CA CYS A 93 5.43 -7.53 -5.20
C CYS A 93 6.20 -6.41 -5.91
N MET A 94 5.73 -5.17 -5.83
CA MET A 94 6.32 -4.00 -6.48
C MET A 94 7.02 -3.06 -5.51
N PRO A 95 8.08 -2.35 -5.96
CA PRO A 95 8.86 -1.48 -5.10
C PRO A 95 8.11 -0.18 -4.80
N VAL A 96 8.38 0.36 -3.62
CA VAL A 96 7.83 1.61 -3.11
C VAL A 96 8.93 2.46 -2.50
N ILE A 97 8.93 3.75 -2.81
CA ILE A 97 9.82 4.75 -2.22
C ILE A 97 9.09 5.54 -1.14
N ARG A 98 9.62 5.54 0.08
CA ARG A 98 9.07 6.23 1.26
C ARG A 98 10.10 6.43 2.36
N TYR A 99 9.71 7.10 3.45
CA TYR A 99 10.49 7.09 4.68
C TYR A 99 10.63 5.66 5.26
N PRO A 100 11.79 5.29 5.86
CA PRO A 100 12.04 3.96 6.40
C PRO A 100 10.99 3.49 7.41
N ASN A 101 10.61 2.21 7.35
CA ASN A 101 9.55 1.62 8.19
C ASN A 101 9.72 1.83 9.69
N PHE A 102 10.94 1.79 10.23
CA PHE A 102 11.16 1.94 11.67
C PHE A 102 10.99 3.39 12.15
N ASN A 103 11.39 4.36 11.31
CA ASN A 103 11.24 5.77 11.63
C ASN A 103 9.83 6.27 11.32
N ASP A 104 9.17 5.76 10.27
CA ASP A 104 7.85 6.15 9.79
C ASP A 104 7.46 7.61 10.09
N THR A 105 7.94 8.52 9.22
CA THR A 105 7.58 9.93 9.31
C THR A 105 6.16 10.14 8.83
N THR A 106 5.36 10.82 9.65
CA THR A 106 3.95 11.10 9.38
C THR A 106 3.66 12.59 9.60
N THR A 107 2.51 13.04 9.10
CA THR A 107 1.96 14.36 9.36
C THR A 107 0.52 14.29 9.84
N ASP A 108 0.05 15.30 10.57
CA ASP A 108 -1.33 15.38 11.04
C ASP A 108 -2.16 16.30 10.15
N ILE A 109 -3.25 15.79 9.57
CA ILE A 109 -4.12 16.56 8.66
C ILE A 109 -5.56 16.46 9.15
N SER A 110 -6.27 17.59 9.19
CA SER A 110 -7.72 17.58 9.43
C SER A 110 -8.43 16.70 8.39
N PRO A 111 -9.36 15.81 8.79
CA PRO A 111 -10.14 15.01 7.86
C PRO A 111 -11.00 15.85 6.91
N GLN A 112 -11.30 17.11 7.24
CA GLN A 112 -12.01 18.02 6.32
C GLN A 112 -11.18 18.42 5.10
N LYS A 113 -9.84 18.35 5.18
CA LYS A 113 -8.93 18.66 4.07
C LYS A 113 -8.73 17.46 3.14
N LEU A 114 -9.24 16.28 3.51
CA LEU A 114 -9.12 15.05 2.71
C LEU A 114 -10.44 14.81 1.97
N SER A 115 -10.44 15.07 0.67
CA SER A 115 -11.59 14.81 -0.21
C SER A 115 -11.64 13.36 -0.68
N VAL A 116 -12.83 12.78 -0.71
CA VAL A 116 -13.09 11.44 -1.26
C VAL A 116 -14.26 11.50 -2.24
N LEU A 117 -14.21 10.65 -3.27
CA LEU A 117 -15.26 10.56 -4.28
C LEU A 117 -16.18 9.37 -3.99
N VAL A 118 -17.48 9.64 -3.94
CA VAL A 118 -18.54 8.64 -3.66
C VAL A 118 -19.55 8.59 -4.80
N GLY A 119 -20.38 7.55 -4.83
CA GLY A 119 -21.40 7.30 -5.85
C GLY A 119 -21.11 6.04 -6.68
N ASN A 120 -19.85 5.61 -6.76
CA ASN A 120 -19.45 4.40 -7.49
C ASN A 120 -20.04 3.11 -6.89
N GLU A 121 -20.26 3.09 -5.58
CA GLU A 121 -20.86 1.99 -4.83
C GLU A 121 -22.33 1.74 -5.23
N GLN A 122 -23.01 2.74 -5.80
CA GLN A 122 -24.37 2.64 -6.34
C GLN A 122 -24.43 2.84 -7.88
N GLY A 123 -23.28 2.93 -8.55
CA GLY A 123 -23.20 3.21 -9.99
C GLY A 123 -23.75 4.59 -10.40
N LYS A 124 -23.70 5.56 -9.49
CA LYS A 124 -24.15 6.95 -9.70
C LYS A 124 -22.99 7.84 -10.15
N ALA A 125 -23.32 9.08 -10.53
CA ALA A 125 -22.32 10.10 -10.78
C ALA A 125 -21.49 10.36 -9.51
N LEU A 126 -20.20 10.64 -9.68
CA LEU A 126 -19.30 10.87 -8.55
C LEU A 126 -19.59 12.23 -7.90
N GLU A 127 -19.61 12.23 -6.57
CA GLU A 127 -19.72 13.42 -5.72
C GLU A 127 -18.51 13.48 -4.79
N GLU A 128 -18.01 14.69 -4.55
CA GLU A 128 -16.92 14.94 -3.62
C GLU A 128 -17.47 15.23 -2.22
N VAL A 129 -17.00 14.49 -1.24
CA VAL A 129 -17.29 14.70 0.19
C VAL A 129 -15.99 14.69 0.98
N SER A 130 -15.94 15.35 2.13
CA SER A 130 -14.78 15.27 3.01
C SER A 130 -14.74 13.94 3.77
N LEU A 131 -13.56 13.52 4.23
CA LEU A 131 -13.40 12.24 4.93
C LEU A 131 -14.22 12.17 6.23
N ASP A 132 -14.36 13.27 6.97
CA ASP A 132 -15.22 13.30 8.16
C ASP A 132 -16.70 13.12 7.80
N GLN A 133 -17.17 13.76 6.72
CA GLN A 133 -18.53 13.55 6.20
C GLN A 133 -18.74 12.10 5.75
N PHE A 134 -17.73 11.51 5.11
CA PHE A 134 -17.74 10.10 4.71
C PHE A 134 -17.92 9.19 5.94
N LEU A 135 -17.06 9.33 6.95
CA LEU A 135 -17.06 8.46 8.14
C LEU A 135 -18.28 8.66 9.05
N ARG A 136 -18.83 9.87 9.09
CA ARG A 136 -20.10 10.18 9.77
C ARG A 136 -21.29 9.46 9.15
N ASN A 137 -21.25 9.23 7.84
CA ASN A 137 -22.39 8.73 7.06
C ASN A 137 -22.04 7.46 6.27
N ILE A 138 -21.04 6.68 6.69
CA ILE A 138 -20.46 5.59 5.89
C ILE A 138 -21.50 4.58 5.39
N ARG A 139 -22.59 4.33 6.14
CA ARG A 139 -23.72 3.48 5.70
C ARG A 139 -24.31 3.90 4.35
N ALA A 140 -24.34 5.20 4.06
CA ALA A 140 -24.85 5.75 2.80
C ALA A 140 -23.90 5.53 1.62
N TYR A 141 -22.62 5.23 1.91
CA TYR A 141 -21.54 5.02 0.94
C TYR A 141 -21.11 3.55 0.86
N LEU A 142 -22.00 2.64 1.27
CA LEU A 142 -21.87 1.20 1.02
C LEU A 142 -22.76 0.81 -0.18
N HIS A 143 -22.35 -0.21 -0.92
CA HIS A 143 -23.21 -0.86 -1.90
C HIS A 143 -24.42 -1.48 -1.21
N ASP A 144 -24.18 -2.21 -0.11
CA ASP A 144 -25.23 -2.74 0.75
C ASP A 144 -25.13 -2.13 2.15
N SER A 145 -25.94 -1.10 2.39
CA SER A 145 -26.03 -0.44 3.71
C SER A 145 -26.45 -1.37 4.86
N SER A 146 -27.12 -2.49 4.56
CA SER A 146 -27.52 -3.50 5.54
C SER A 146 -26.39 -4.47 5.90
N SER A 147 -25.30 -4.49 5.11
CA SER A 147 -24.10 -5.29 5.37
C SER A 147 -23.29 -4.80 6.58
N TRP A 148 -23.59 -3.62 7.13
CA TRP A 148 -23.06 -3.22 8.43
C TRP A 148 -24.04 -3.63 9.53
N GLY A 149 -23.71 -4.70 10.23
CA GLY A 149 -24.48 -5.19 11.37
C GLY A 149 -24.42 -4.27 12.59
N GLY A 150 -25.26 -4.53 13.59
CA GLY A 150 -25.32 -3.76 14.83
C GLY A 150 -25.95 -2.37 14.67
N GLU A 151 -25.95 -1.61 15.77
CA GLU A 151 -26.66 -0.32 15.90
C GLU A 151 -25.79 0.90 15.57
N GLU A 152 -24.48 0.72 15.38
CA GLU A 152 -23.57 1.83 15.08
C GLU A 152 -23.87 2.47 13.72
N THR A 153 -23.81 3.80 13.65
CA THR A 153 -24.11 4.55 12.41
C THR A 153 -22.92 5.35 11.90
N SER A 154 -21.85 5.48 12.69
CA SER A 154 -20.66 6.26 12.33
C SER A 154 -19.36 5.57 12.75
N LEU A 155 -18.31 5.79 11.97
CA LEU A 155 -16.92 5.45 12.34
C LEU A 155 -16.09 6.70 12.66
N PHE A 156 -16.73 7.85 12.87
CA PHE A 156 -16.09 9.12 13.20
C PHE A 156 -16.35 9.47 14.66
N ASP A 157 -15.29 9.77 15.41
CA ASP A 157 -15.38 10.26 16.78
C ASP A 157 -14.93 11.72 16.84
N GLU A 158 -15.81 12.62 17.30
CA GLU A 158 -15.57 14.07 17.22
C GLU A 158 -14.41 14.55 18.10
N GLU A 159 -14.19 13.88 19.24
CA GLU A 159 -13.14 14.24 20.17
C GLU A 159 -11.79 13.65 19.71
N ARG A 160 -11.81 12.43 19.19
CA ARG A 160 -10.62 11.68 18.80
C ARG A 160 -10.11 12.03 17.40
N ASP A 161 -11.00 12.13 16.43
CA ASP A 161 -10.67 12.19 15.01
C ASP A 161 -10.56 13.65 14.52
N THR A 162 -10.02 14.54 15.35
CA THR A 162 -9.69 15.92 14.97
C THR A 162 -8.64 15.98 13.86
N HIS A 163 -7.77 14.97 13.79
CA HIS A 163 -6.73 14.82 12.78
C HIS A 163 -6.60 13.35 12.36
N VAL A 164 -6.15 13.16 11.13
CA VAL A 164 -5.77 11.88 10.54
C VAL A 164 -4.25 11.79 10.48
N LEU A 165 -3.71 10.61 10.80
CA LEU A 165 -2.29 10.30 10.67
C LEU A 165 -1.96 10.05 9.20
N VAL A 166 -1.24 10.95 8.55
CA VAL A 166 -0.98 10.89 7.11
C VAL A 166 0.48 10.55 6.82
N SER A 167 0.70 9.66 5.87
CA SER A 167 2.02 9.41 5.26
C SER A 167 1.90 9.43 3.73
N ALA A 168 3.04 9.53 3.05
CA ALA A 168 3.08 9.56 1.58
C ALA A 168 4.22 8.70 1.04
N GLN A 169 3.97 8.08 -0.12
CA GLN A 169 4.89 7.16 -0.78
C GLN A 169 4.69 7.12 -2.30
N ALA A 170 5.74 6.74 -3.04
CA ALA A 170 5.67 6.52 -4.49
C ALA A 170 5.74 5.03 -4.82
N CYS A 171 4.76 4.51 -5.55
CA CYS A 171 4.61 3.09 -5.90
C CYS A 171 4.90 2.87 -7.38
N PHE A 172 5.73 1.90 -7.75
CA PHE A 172 6.10 1.68 -9.16
C PHE A 172 5.33 0.52 -9.77
N LEU A 173 4.80 0.75 -10.95
CA LEU A 173 4.13 -0.24 -11.78
C LEU A 173 4.98 -0.56 -13.02
N PRO A 174 5.13 -1.85 -13.35
CA PRO A 174 5.76 -2.30 -14.57
C PRO A 174 4.77 -2.07 -15.72
N ILE A 175 4.88 -0.92 -16.39
CA ILE A 175 4.02 -0.56 -17.51
C ILE A 175 4.92 -0.42 -18.74
N PRO A 176 4.81 -1.33 -19.72
CA PRO A 176 5.51 -1.21 -21.00
C PRO A 176 5.22 0.14 -21.68
N ALA A 177 5.99 0.51 -22.70
CA ALA A 177 5.78 1.77 -23.44
C ALA A 177 4.33 1.95 -23.95
N ASN A 178 3.67 0.84 -24.30
CA ASN A 178 2.22 0.78 -24.53
C ASN A 178 1.65 -0.38 -23.72
N GLY A 179 0.68 -0.12 -22.85
CA GLY A 179 0.06 -1.20 -22.07
C GLY A 179 -0.58 -0.76 -20.78
N VAL A 180 -1.05 -1.76 -20.05
CA VAL A 180 -1.73 -1.61 -18.77
C VAL A 180 -1.13 -2.60 -17.79
N ALA A 181 -0.80 -2.14 -16.58
CA ALA A 181 -0.51 -3.02 -15.45
C ALA A 181 -1.78 -3.23 -14.65
N GLU A 182 -2.13 -4.49 -14.36
CA GLU A 182 -3.19 -4.81 -13.40
C GLU A 182 -2.57 -5.04 -12.03
N PHE A 183 -3.11 -4.38 -11.00
CA PHE A 183 -2.53 -4.39 -9.67
C PHE A 183 -3.57 -4.29 -8.55
N ASN A 184 -3.14 -4.62 -7.34
CA ASN A 184 -3.88 -4.42 -6.10
C ASN A 184 -2.93 -3.98 -4.98
N PRO A 185 -3.31 -3.01 -4.13
CA PRO A 185 -2.77 -2.94 -2.79
C PRO A 185 -3.09 -4.22 -2.03
N VAL A 186 -2.16 -4.70 -1.21
CA VAL A 186 -2.38 -5.87 -0.35
C VAL A 186 -2.04 -5.49 1.07
N LEU A 187 -2.94 -5.78 1.99
CA LEU A 187 -2.79 -5.44 3.40
C LEU A 187 -2.93 -6.68 4.28
N PHE A 188 -2.02 -6.84 5.23
CA PHE A 188 -2.14 -7.81 6.31
C PHE A 188 -2.12 -7.06 7.64
N ASN A 189 -3.11 -7.27 8.49
CA ASN A 189 -3.15 -6.64 9.81
C ASN A 189 -2.96 -7.68 10.92
N TYR A 190 -1.95 -7.50 11.76
CA TYR A 190 -1.53 -8.48 12.76
C TYR A 190 -2.57 -8.76 13.86
N GLN A 191 -3.56 -7.87 14.02
CA GLN A 191 -4.63 -8.02 15.01
C GLN A 191 -5.97 -8.44 14.37
N SER A 192 -6.04 -8.52 13.05
CA SER A 192 -7.26 -8.89 12.33
C SER A 192 -7.36 -10.41 12.14
N ARG A 193 -8.58 -10.92 12.23
CA ARG A 193 -8.91 -12.34 12.01
C ARG A 193 -10.22 -12.47 11.24
N LYS A 194 -10.46 -13.67 10.71
CA LYS A 194 -11.77 -14.04 10.16
C LYS A 194 -12.88 -13.72 11.15
N GLU A 195 -13.89 -12.96 10.69
CA GLU A 195 -15.07 -12.50 11.47
C GLU A 195 -14.76 -11.59 12.67
N ASP A 196 -13.50 -11.18 12.83
CA ASP A 196 -13.01 -10.30 13.90
C ASP A 196 -11.94 -9.33 13.38
N PRO A 197 -12.31 -8.39 12.49
CA PRO A 197 -11.38 -7.43 11.91
C PRO A 197 -10.96 -6.38 12.94
N ALA A 198 -9.66 -6.06 12.99
CA ALA A 198 -9.13 -4.94 13.77
C ALA A 198 -8.93 -3.68 12.93
N VAL A 199 -9.11 -3.77 11.60
CA VAL A 199 -9.01 -2.65 10.67
C VAL A 199 -10.06 -2.78 9.57
N LEU A 200 -10.68 -1.65 9.23
CA LEU A 200 -11.38 -1.45 7.96
C LEU A 200 -10.54 -0.54 7.07
N THR A 201 -10.51 -0.83 5.78
CA THR A 201 -9.81 -0.03 4.77
C THR A 201 -10.80 0.70 3.89
N ILE A 202 -10.44 1.93 3.51
CA ILE A 202 -11.11 2.70 2.47
C ILE A 202 -10.06 3.04 1.42
N LEU A 203 -10.21 2.53 0.21
CA LEU A 203 -9.41 2.96 -0.93
C LEU A 203 -10.13 4.10 -1.64
N CYS A 204 -9.45 5.22 -1.89
CA CYS A 204 -10.00 6.35 -2.65
C CYS A 204 -9.15 6.62 -3.88
N THR A 205 -9.79 6.81 -5.03
CA THR A 205 -9.16 7.17 -6.30
C THR A 205 -10.03 8.22 -7.00
N SER A 206 -9.55 8.75 -8.14
CA SER A 206 -10.37 9.57 -9.04
C SER A 206 -11.62 8.86 -9.59
N GLN A 207 -11.74 7.54 -9.43
CA GLN A 207 -12.89 6.74 -9.88
C GLN A 207 -13.92 6.48 -8.76
N GLY A 208 -13.62 6.84 -7.51
CA GLY A 208 -14.50 6.59 -6.36
C GLY A 208 -13.81 5.91 -5.18
N THR A 209 -14.60 5.29 -4.30
CA THR A 209 -14.15 4.66 -3.05
C THR A 209 -14.39 3.15 -2.99
N SER A 210 -13.70 2.44 -2.10
CA SER A 210 -13.93 1.01 -1.84
C SER A 210 -13.71 0.70 -0.39
N VAL A 211 -14.75 0.19 0.28
CA VAL A 211 -14.76 -0.09 1.72
C VAL A 211 -14.60 -1.59 1.96
N THR A 212 -13.57 -2.00 2.69
CA THR A 212 -13.26 -3.42 2.89
C THR A 212 -12.75 -3.67 4.31
N ILE A 213 -13.37 -4.60 5.05
CA ILE A 213 -12.77 -5.11 6.29
C ILE A 213 -11.53 -5.97 6.01
N ILE A 214 -10.58 -5.98 6.94
CA ILE A 214 -9.41 -6.86 6.87
C ILE A 214 -9.63 -8.07 7.76
N ASP A 215 -9.59 -9.27 7.17
CA ASP A 215 -9.76 -10.52 7.91
C ASP A 215 -8.61 -11.51 7.69
N ASN A 216 -7.63 -11.13 6.86
CA ASN A 216 -6.44 -11.89 6.48
C ASN A 216 -6.72 -13.25 5.82
N ASN A 217 -7.95 -13.50 5.36
CA ASN A 217 -8.36 -14.79 4.80
C ASN A 217 -8.90 -14.65 3.38
N ARG A 218 -9.86 -13.74 3.17
CA ARG A 218 -10.44 -13.52 1.84
C ARG A 218 -9.40 -12.92 0.90
N ASP A 219 -9.53 -13.23 -0.39
CA ASP A 219 -8.68 -12.70 -1.45
C ASP A 219 -7.17 -12.76 -1.10
N SER A 220 -6.75 -13.91 -0.55
CA SER A 220 -5.42 -14.11 0.00
C SER A 220 -4.34 -14.02 -1.09
N TYR A 221 -3.29 -13.28 -0.78
CA TYR A 221 -2.07 -13.19 -1.56
C TYR A 221 -0.87 -13.70 -0.77
N SER A 222 0.04 -14.37 -1.46
CA SER A 222 1.38 -14.68 -0.98
C SER A 222 2.36 -14.64 -2.16
N SER A 223 3.49 -13.94 -1.98
CA SER A 223 4.61 -13.89 -2.91
C SER A 223 5.89 -13.57 -2.14
N GLY A 224 6.75 -14.57 -1.96
CA GLY A 224 7.97 -14.42 -1.16
C GLY A 224 7.64 -13.98 0.26
N ARG A 225 8.10 -12.78 0.65
CA ARG A 225 7.89 -12.21 2.00
C ARG A 225 6.56 -11.46 2.16
N ALA A 226 5.90 -11.14 1.06
CA ALA A 226 4.67 -10.36 1.09
C ALA A 226 3.46 -11.29 1.10
N HIS A 227 2.56 -11.07 2.04
CA HIS A 227 1.30 -11.80 2.16
C HIS A 227 0.22 -10.84 2.67
N GLY A 228 -1.04 -11.22 2.50
CA GLY A 228 -2.17 -10.45 3.02
C GLY A 228 -3.42 -10.61 2.19
N GLN A 229 -4.34 -9.69 2.40
CA GLN A 229 -5.61 -9.61 1.68
C GLN A 229 -5.51 -8.58 0.56
N GLN A 230 -5.77 -9.01 -0.68
CA GLN A 230 -5.82 -8.11 -1.84
C GLN A 230 -7.02 -7.16 -1.70
N LEU A 231 -6.80 -5.88 -1.97
CA LEU A 231 -7.83 -4.85 -1.93
C LEU A 231 -8.25 -4.49 -3.36
N PHE A 232 -9.55 -4.54 -3.62
CA PHE A 232 -10.15 -4.31 -4.94
C PHE A 232 -10.88 -2.98 -5.01
N PHE A 233 -11.18 -2.55 -6.24
CA PHE A 233 -12.11 -1.46 -6.49
C PHE A 233 -13.56 -1.97 -6.49
N ASN A 234 -14.45 -1.23 -5.85
CA ASN A 234 -15.90 -1.45 -5.80
C ASN A 234 -16.57 -0.77 -7.01
N LYS A 235 -16.98 -1.58 -7.97
CA LYS A 235 -17.80 -1.14 -9.11
C LYS A 235 -19.25 -1.56 -8.88
N ASN A 236 -19.99 -0.80 -8.09
CA ASN A 236 -21.40 -1.05 -7.79
C ASN A 236 -21.66 -2.49 -7.28
N GLY A 237 -20.95 -2.90 -6.23
CA GLY A 237 -21.05 -4.23 -5.62
C GLY A 237 -20.25 -5.32 -6.34
N GLN A 238 -19.51 -4.97 -7.40
CA GLN A 238 -18.65 -5.89 -8.14
C GLN A 238 -17.18 -5.55 -7.92
N LYS A 239 -16.35 -6.56 -7.66
CA LYS A 239 -14.93 -6.39 -7.48
C LYS A 239 -14.22 -6.34 -8.83
N THR A 240 -13.32 -5.37 -8.95
CA THR A 240 -12.42 -5.20 -10.11
C THR A 240 -11.01 -4.92 -9.60
N VAL A 241 -9.99 -5.42 -10.28
CA VAL A 241 -8.60 -5.00 -10.01
C VAL A 241 -8.39 -3.53 -10.35
N PHE A 242 -7.34 -2.92 -9.80
CA PHE A 242 -6.88 -1.62 -10.28
C PHE A 242 -6.05 -1.80 -11.55
N THR A 243 -6.03 -0.75 -12.36
CA THR A 243 -5.22 -0.68 -13.57
C THR A 243 -4.35 0.56 -13.54
N GLY A 244 -3.09 0.45 -13.93
CA GLY A 244 -2.20 1.56 -14.17
C GLY A 244 -1.87 1.69 -15.65
N LYS A 245 -1.84 2.93 -16.14
CA LYS A 245 -1.49 3.27 -17.51
C LYS A 245 -0.60 4.50 -17.54
N ARG A 246 0.36 4.57 -18.47
CA ARG A 246 1.19 5.77 -18.65
C ARG A 246 0.33 7.01 -18.89
N LEU A 247 0.61 8.08 -18.16
CA LEU A 247 -0.11 9.35 -18.30
C LEU A 247 0.04 9.92 -19.72
N SER A 248 1.25 9.84 -20.29
CA SER A 248 1.50 10.24 -21.69
C SER A 248 0.59 9.51 -22.67
N GLU A 249 0.50 8.17 -22.58
CA GLU A 249 -0.37 7.35 -23.43
C GLU A 249 -1.85 7.72 -23.23
N LYS A 250 -2.28 7.95 -21.99
CA LYS A 250 -3.66 8.35 -21.67
C LYS A 250 -4.02 9.70 -22.30
N LEU A 251 -3.18 10.72 -22.10
CA LEU A 251 -3.44 12.04 -22.66
C LEU A 251 -3.38 12.03 -24.18
N GLN A 252 -2.44 11.29 -24.77
CA GLN A 252 -2.37 11.15 -26.23
C GLN A 252 -3.65 10.53 -26.80
N GLN A 253 -4.23 9.54 -26.12
CA GLN A 253 -5.49 8.92 -26.54
C GLN A 253 -6.68 9.86 -26.42
N ASP A 254 -6.75 10.67 -25.36
CA ASP A 254 -7.86 11.59 -25.13
C ASP A 254 -7.82 12.79 -26.07
N LEU A 255 -6.63 13.29 -26.41
CA LEU A 255 -6.42 14.50 -27.20
C LEU A 255 -6.20 14.22 -28.69
N GLY A 256 -5.77 13.01 -29.05
CA GLY A 256 -5.31 12.67 -30.40
C GLY A 256 -4.00 13.34 -30.82
N ARG A 257 -3.25 13.90 -29.86
CA ARG A 257 -1.95 14.57 -30.03
C ARG A 257 -1.12 14.45 -28.75
N GLU A 258 0.16 14.80 -28.81
CA GLU A 258 0.97 14.98 -27.59
C GLU A 258 0.40 16.10 -26.72
N ALA A 259 0.42 15.86 -25.41
CA ALA A 259 -0.09 16.78 -24.40
C ALA A 259 0.92 17.89 -24.09
N SER A 260 0.43 19.10 -23.77
CA SER A 260 1.26 20.19 -23.27
C SER A 260 1.56 20.04 -21.78
N GLU A 261 2.52 20.80 -21.27
CA GLU A 261 2.87 20.79 -19.84
C GLU A 261 1.65 21.15 -18.97
N GLU A 262 0.82 22.11 -19.39
CA GLU A 262 -0.39 22.51 -18.65
C GLU A 262 -1.38 21.35 -18.51
N GLU A 263 -1.50 20.48 -19.51
CA GLU A 263 -2.38 19.31 -19.49
C GLU A 263 -1.86 18.23 -18.55
N TYR A 264 -0.52 18.06 -18.46
CA TYR A 264 0.10 17.22 -17.44
C TYR A 264 -0.13 17.76 -16.02
N GLN A 265 -0.01 19.08 -15.83
CA GLN A 265 -0.27 19.73 -14.54
C GLN A 265 -1.74 19.61 -14.14
N GLU A 266 -2.68 19.75 -15.07
CA GLU A 266 -4.12 19.55 -14.81
C GLU A 266 -4.41 18.09 -14.39
N ALA A 267 -3.80 17.10 -15.07
CA ALA A 267 -3.92 15.70 -14.69
C ALA A 267 -3.38 15.43 -13.28
N ALA A 268 -2.25 16.06 -12.93
CA ALA A 268 -1.68 15.96 -11.59
C ALA A 268 -2.58 16.61 -10.52
N GLN A 269 -3.19 17.77 -10.81
CA GLN A 269 -4.14 18.43 -9.91
C GLN A 269 -5.43 17.62 -9.69
N LYS A 270 -5.87 16.87 -10.71
CA LYS A 270 -6.99 15.94 -10.61
C LYS A 270 -6.66 14.65 -9.85
N GLY A 271 -5.40 14.45 -9.47
CA GLY A 271 -4.96 13.27 -8.71
C GLY A 271 -5.17 11.95 -9.46
N LEU A 272 -5.08 11.95 -10.79
CA LEU A 272 -5.35 10.76 -11.61
C LEU A 272 -4.41 9.59 -11.31
N GLN A 273 -3.25 9.88 -10.74
CA GLN A 273 -2.18 8.95 -10.36
C GLN A 273 -2.16 8.61 -8.86
N VAL A 274 -3.14 9.09 -8.10
CA VAL A 274 -3.16 9.00 -6.64
C VAL A 274 -4.19 7.97 -6.18
N LEU A 275 -3.77 7.11 -5.26
CA LEU A 275 -4.66 6.28 -4.45
C LEU A 275 -4.41 6.60 -2.97
N LEU A 276 -5.49 6.93 -2.26
CA LEU A 276 -5.46 7.13 -0.82
C LEU A 276 -5.92 5.83 -0.15
N LEU A 277 -5.05 5.20 0.65
CA LEU A 277 -5.41 4.05 1.46
C LEU A 277 -5.63 4.51 2.89
N ILE A 278 -6.87 4.45 3.36
CA ILE A 278 -7.25 4.86 4.71
C ILE A 278 -7.52 3.62 5.55
N GLN A 279 -6.88 3.51 6.71
CA GLN A 279 -7.12 2.48 7.72
C GLN A 279 -7.91 3.09 8.88
N ILE A 280 -9.06 2.48 9.17
CA ILE A 280 -9.92 2.78 10.31
C ILE A 280 -9.74 1.66 11.34
N PRO A 281 -9.09 1.92 12.49
CA PRO A 281 -8.97 0.93 13.55
C PRO A 281 -10.34 0.56 14.13
N LEU A 282 -10.58 -0.74 14.25
CA LEU A 282 -11.80 -1.33 14.77
C LEU A 282 -11.54 -2.08 16.07
N LYS A 283 -12.56 -2.18 16.93
CA LYS A 283 -12.51 -2.97 18.16
C LYS A 283 -12.67 -4.46 17.81
N PRO A 284 -11.66 -5.31 18.01
CA PRO A 284 -11.85 -6.74 17.91
C PRO A 284 -12.71 -7.25 19.08
N LYS A 285 -13.53 -8.27 18.83
CA LYS A 285 -14.38 -8.99 19.79
C LYS A 285 -13.56 -9.67 20.88
N VAL A 286 -12.36 -10.16 20.52
CA VAL A 286 -11.42 -10.77 21.46
C VAL A 286 -10.20 -9.87 21.60
N GLU A 287 -9.81 -9.54 22.85
CA GLU A 287 -8.56 -8.82 23.05
C GLU A 287 -7.39 -9.57 22.40
N PRO A 288 -6.57 -8.91 21.57
CA PRO A 288 -5.52 -9.60 20.84
C PRO A 288 -4.49 -10.19 21.81
N LYS A 289 -4.56 -11.51 22.05
CA LYS A 289 -3.42 -12.27 22.60
C LYS A 289 -2.42 -12.50 21.46
N SER A 290 -1.37 -11.66 21.45
CA SER A 290 -0.20 -11.55 20.55
C SER A 290 -0.32 -12.09 19.12
N ALA A 291 0.08 -11.27 18.15
CA ALA A 291 -0.07 -11.59 16.73
C ALA A 291 0.78 -12.80 16.30
N PHE A 292 0.21 -13.59 15.37
CA PHE A 292 0.87 -14.68 14.66
C PHE A 292 1.69 -14.07 13.51
N PHE A 293 2.94 -14.49 13.36
CA PHE A 293 3.68 -14.32 12.10
C PHE A 293 3.39 -15.56 11.26
N PRO A 294 2.63 -15.48 10.16
CA PRO A 294 2.41 -16.65 9.32
C PRO A 294 3.73 -17.13 8.71
N SER A 295 4.09 -18.36 9.05
CA SER A 295 5.18 -19.13 8.45
C SER A 295 4.78 -19.58 7.05
N SER A 296 4.75 -18.65 6.10
CA SER A 296 4.71 -18.94 4.67
C SER A 296 5.97 -18.34 4.04
N PHE A 297 7.08 -19.02 4.29
CA PHE A 297 8.34 -18.78 3.61
C PHE A 297 8.41 -19.76 2.44
N ASP A 298 8.06 -19.28 1.25
CA ASP A 298 8.32 -20.03 0.02
C ASP A 298 9.72 -19.68 -0.50
N GLU A 299 10.45 -20.74 -0.82
CA GLU A 299 11.87 -20.81 -1.09
C GLU A 299 12.10 -20.55 -2.59
N SER A 300 12.27 -19.28 -2.98
CA SER A 300 12.77 -18.98 -4.32
C SER A 300 13.77 -17.82 -4.34
N THR A 301 14.89 -17.98 -3.65
CA THR A 301 16.14 -17.26 -3.96
C THR A 301 16.77 -17.90 -5.19
N GLY A 302 16.20 -17.61 -6.36
CA GLY A 302 16.80 -17.97 -7.65
C GLY A 302 18.13 -17.24 -7.83
N ALA A 303 19.18 -18.02 -8.13
CA ALA A 303 20.54 -17.56 -8.37
C ALA A 303 20.63 -16.35 -9.31
N ILE A 304 21.50 -15.41 -8.96
CA ILE A 304 21.87 -14.21 -9.71
C ILE A 304 22.55 -14.64 -11.03
N PRO A 305 21.98 -14.40 -12.22
CA PRO A 305 22.78 -14.33 -13.43
C PRO A 305 23.40 -12.93 -13.45
N MET A 306 24.71 -12.83 -13.20
CA MET A 306 25.46 -11.65 -13.63
C MET A 306 25.35 -11.57 -15.15
N MET A 307 24.56 -10.63 -15.66
CA MET A 307 24.66 -10.26 -17.07
C MET A 307 25.99 -9.55 -17.26
N SER A 308 26.93 -10.23 -17.92
CA SER A 308 28.10 -9.61 -18.52
C SER A 308 27.60 -8.64 -19.60
N MET A 309 27.68 -7.34 -19.31
CA MET A 309 27.44 -6.31 -20.32
C MET A 309 28.57 -6.38 -21.35
N ALA A 310 28.22 -6.64 -22.60
CA ALA A 310 29.11 -6.39 -23.72
C ALA A 310 29.46 -4.88 -23.74
N PRO A 311 30.73 -4.48 -23.88
CA PRO A 311 31.09 -3.06 -23.92
C PRO A 311 30.60 -2.43 -25.22
N GLY A 312 29.80 -1.37 -25.16
CA GLY A 312 29.50 -0.53 -26.33
C GLY A 312 28.14 0.16 -26.38
N ALA A 313 27.19 -0.16 -25.51
CA ALA A 313 25.90 0.56 -25.44
C ALA A 313 25.95 1.66 -24.37
N ALA A 314 25.41 2.84 -24.68
CA ALA A 314 25.14 3.86 -23.68
C ALA A 314 24.24 3.27 -22.58
N PRO A 315 24.42 3.64 -21.30
CA PRO A 315 23.56 3.16 -20.23
C PRO A 315 22.10 3.50 -20.55
N PRO A 316 21.16 2.56 -20.37
CA PRO A 316 19.74 2.82 -20.61
C PRO A 316 19.24 3.96 -19.71
N GLN A 317 18.44 4.86 -20.29
CA GLN A 317 17.89 6.03 -19.59
C GLN A 317 16.61 5.66 -18.84
N SER A 318 16.35 6.35 -17.72
CA SER A 318 15.07 6.26 -17.03
C SER A 318 13.89 6.60 -17.95
N ASP A 319 12.78 5.89 -17.76
CA ASP A 319 11.50 6.12 -18.44
C ASP A 319 10.33 6.31 -17.46
N VAL A 320 10.65 6.71 -16.23
CA VAL A 320 9.68 6.93 -15.16
C VAL A 320 8.74 8.09 -15.51
N GLU A 321 7.44 7.86 -15.38
CA GLU A 321 6.41 8.89 -15.48
C GLU A 321 5.25 8.59 -14.51
N GLU A 322 4.23 9.45 -14.46
CA GLU A 322 3.01 9.17 -13.68
C GLU A 322 2.17 8.05 -14.32
N ALA A 323 1.61 7.18 -13.49
CA ALA A 323 0.66 6.16 -13.90
C ALA A 323 -0.76 6.58 -13.52
N VAL A 324 -1.60 6.83 -14.54
CA VAL A 324 -3.04 7.06 -14.34
C VAL A 324 -3.71 5.78 -13.87
N LEU A 325 -4.51 5.91 -12.82
CA LEU A 325 -5.24 4.83 -12.20
C LEU A 325 -6.64 4.69 -12.80
N GLY A 326 -7.04 3.44 -12.97
CA GLY A 326 -8.40 3.04 -13.34
C GLY A 326 -8.73 1.70 -12.69
N HIS A 327 -9.73 1.03 -13.23
CA HIS A 327 -10.09 -0.31 -12.79
C HIS A 327 -10.33 -1.24 -13.99
N GLY A 328 -10.10 -2.54 -13.77
CA GLY A 328 -10.21 -3.58 -14.77
C GLY A 328 -11.62 -4.14 -14.94
N GLU A 329 -11.65 -5.35 -15.47
CA GLU A 329 -12.87 -6.14 -15.64
C GLU A 329 -13.42 -6.66 -14.30
N VAL A 330 -14.71 -7.02 -14.30
CA VAL A 330 -15.39 -7.58 -13.13
C VAL A 330 -14.94 -9.02 -12.88
N GLU A 331 -14.54 -9.30 -11.64
CA GLU A 331 -14.03 -10.62 -11.23
C GLU A 331 -14.93 -11.35 -10.23
N GLY A 332 -15.97 -10.68 -9.76
CA GLY A 332 -16.96 -11.27 -8.86
C GLY A 332 -17.63 -10.24 -7.96
N ILE A 333 -18.26 -10.73 -6.90
CA ILE A 333 -18.93 -9.91 -5.91
C ILE A 333 -17.89 -9.20 -5.04
N PHE A 334 -18.10 -7.91 -4.79
CA PHE A 334 -17.32 -7.13 -3.84
C PHE A 334 -17.86 -7.34 -2.43
N THR A 335 -16.98 -7.62 -1.46
CA THR A 335 -17.41 -7.82 -0.06
C THR A 335 -16.94 -6.66 0.81
N GLU A 336 -17.91 -5.94 1.39
CA GLU A 336 -17.66 -4.74 2.19
C GLU A 336 -17.42 -5.07 3.68
N ILE A 337 -18.46 -5.00 4.51
CA ILE A 337 -18.40 -5.17 5.98
C ILE A 337 -18.85 -6.58 6.41
N ASP A 338 -19.36 -7.38 5.47
CA ASP A 338 -19.68 -8.80 5.66
C ASP A 338 -20.63 -9.09 6.84
N ASN A 339 -21.64 -8.23 7.01
CA ASN A 339 -22.66 -8.31 8.07
C ASN A 339 -22.10 -8.20 9.49
N LEU A 340 -20.86 -7.74 9.65
CA LEU A 340 -20.22 -7.64 10.96
C LEU A 340 -20.64 -6.37 11.71
N PRO A 341 -20.88 -6.46 13.03
CA PRO A 341 -21.16 -5.30 13.88
C PRO A 341 -19.87 -4.59 14.29
N ILE A 342 -19.17 -4.01 13.31
CA ILE A 342 -17.90 -3.32 13.54
C ILE A 342 -18.10 -2.04 14.36
N GLN A 343 -17.09 -1.71 15.18
CA GLN A 343 -17.07 -0.50 16.01
C GLN A 343 -15.69 0.17 15.92
N ARG A 344 -15.67 1.50 15.85
CA ARG A 344 -14.44 2.31 15.86
C ARG A 344 -13.64 2.12 17.15
N ASP A 345 -12.33 1.88 17.04
CA ASP A 345 -11.40 1.82 18.18
C ASP A 345 -10.62 3.13 18.36
N THR A 346 -11.19 4.05 19.12
CA THR A 346 -10.66 5.39 19.34
C THR A 346 -9.31 5.43 20.08
N ARG A 347 -8.80 4.28 20.56
CA ARG A 347 -7.44 4.23 21.11
C ARG A 347 -6.39 4.58 20.05
N PHE A 348 -6.66 4.23 18.80
CA PHE A 348 -5.76 4.41 17.66
C PHE A 348 -6.28 5.51 16.72
N PRO A 349 -5.38 6.28 16.08
CA PRO A 349 -5.78 7.27 15.06
C PRO A 349 -6.30 6.58 13.79
N ILE A 350 -7.10 7.31 13.02
CA ILE A 350 -7.29 6.98 11.60
C ILE A 350 -5.98 7.26 10.87
N ARG A 351 -5.56 6.36 9.98
CA ARG A 351 -4.33 6.52 9.19
C ARG A 351 -4.65 6.58 7.71
N ALA A 352 -4.07 7.54 6.99
CA ALA A 352 -4.20 7.66 5.55
C ALA A 352 -2.81 7.66 4.87
N THR A 353 -2.68 6.86 3.83
CA THR A 353 -1.42 6.70 3.10
C THR A 353 -1.63 7.14 1.67
N VAL A 354 -1.02 8.26 1.29
CA VAL A 354 -1.06 8.81 -0.06
C VAL A 354 -0.07 8.05 -0.93
N GLN A 355 -0.57 7.35 -1.95
CA GLN A 355 0.25 6.59 -2.88
C GLN A 355 0.26 7.28 -4.25
N PHE A 356 1.43 7.77 -4.66
CA PHE A 356 1.68 8.29 -6.00
C PHE A 356 2.16 7.15 -6.90
N TYR A 357 1.41 6.82 -7.95
CA TYR A 357 1.76 5.71 -8.84
C TYR A 357 2.63 6.15 -10.00
N LYS A 358 3.73 5.43 -10.21
CA LYS A 358 4.74 5.64 -11.25
C LYS A 358 4.71 4.51 -12.26
N ALA A 359 4.81 4.84 -13.54
CA ALA A 359 4.99 3.88 -14.62
C ALA A 359 6.48 3.78 -14.98
N THR A 360 7.00 2.58 -15.20
CA THR A 360 8.32 2.36 -15.82
C THR A 360 8.31 1.03 -16.58
N SER A 361 9.08 0.96 -17.67
CA SER A 361 9.26 -0.27 -18.44
C SER A 361 10.63 -0.92 -18.23
N ASN A 362 11.54 -0.24 -17.54
CA ASN A 362 12.92 -0.70 -17.38
C ASN A 362 13.41 -0.75 -15.92
N GLY A 363 12.64 -0.23 -14.96
CA GLY A 363 13.03 -0.22 -13.55
C GLY A 363 14.26 0.64 -13.25
N ILE A 364 14.62 1.54 -14.17
CA ILE A 364 15.73 2.49 -14.00
C ILE A 364 15.12 3.76 -13.45
N ILE A 365 15.72 4.26 -12.38
CA ILE A 365 15.35 5.52 -11.75
C ILE A 365 16.59 6.38 -11.68
N ASP A 366 16.49 7.61 -12.19
CA ASP A 366 17.59 8.57 -12.13
C ASP A 366 17.39 9.59 -10.99
N LYS A 367 18.38 10.46 -10.82
CA LYS A 367 18.35 11.49 -9.78
C LYS A 367 17.16 12.44 -9.93
N LYS A 368 16.79 12.79 -11.16
CA LYS A 368 15.67 13.71 -11.42
C LYS A 368 14.35 13.07 -11.01
N ASP A 369 14.18 11.78 -11.25
CA ASP A 369 13.00 11.04 -10.81
C ASP A 369 12.88 11.01 -9.28
N ILE A 370 14.00 10.75 -8.59
CA ILE A 370 14.07 10.78 -7.12
C ILE A 370 13.73 12.18 -6.60
N GLU A 371 14.30 13.24 -7.16
CA GLU A 371 14.01 14.63 -6.76
C GLU A 371 12.52 14.97 -6.94
N ALA A 372 11.91 14.53 -8.04
CA ALA A 372 10.48 14.71 -8.30
C ALA A 372 9.61 13.95 -7.28
N ILE A 373 9.98 12.71 -6.95
CA ILE A 373 9.30 11.91 -5.91
C ILE A 373 9.44 12.56 -4.54
N VAL A 374 10.62 13.06 -4.19
CA VAL A 374 10.88 13.77 -2.94
C VAL A 374 10.01 15.02 -2.85
N ALA A 375 9.88 15.78 -3.94
CA ALA A 375 9.01 16.96 -3.97
C ALA A 375 7.53 16.60 -3.75
N GLN A 376 7.04 15.55 -4.41
CA GLN A 376 5.67 15.07 -4.25
C GLN A 376 5.39 14.58 -2.83
N ILE A 377 6.28 13.74 -2.28
CA ILE A 377 6.18 13.27 -0.89
C ILE A 377 6.15 14.46 0.06
N LYS A 378 7.11 15.38 -0.03
CA LYS A 378 7.20 16.58 0.83
C LYS A 378 5.97 17.46 0.76
N SER A 379 5.32 17.58 -0.41
CA SER A 379 4.12 18.40 -0.56
C SER A 379 2.99 18.00 0.40
N ILE A 380 2.83 16.70 0.68
CA ILE A 380 1.86 16.20 1.67
C ILE A 380 2.21 16.66 3.08
N TYR A 381 3.50 16.60 3.45
CA TYR A 381 3.94 17.02 4.79
C TYR A 381 3.84 18.53 5.00
N THR A 382 3.94 19.34 3.93
CA THR A 382 3.73 20.80 4.02
C THR A 382 2.28 21.20 4.31
N ALA A 383 1.31 20.31 4.05
CA ALA A 383 -0.12 20.57 4.25
C ALA A 383 -0.60 20.24 5.68
N GLY A 384 0.20 19.52 6.46
CA GLY A 384 -0.17 19.08 7.81
C GLY A 384 0.37 19.96 8.92
N ASP A 385 -0.25 19.83 10.09
CA ASP A 385 -0.07 20.74 11.23
C ASP A 385 1.11 20.33 12.12
N SER A 386 1.60 19.10 11.97
CA SER A 386 2.73 18.54 12.73
C SER A 386 3.38 17.42 11.96
N VAL A 387 4.72 17.39 11.88
CA VAL A 387 5.48 16.38 11.14
C VAL A 387 6.47 15.68 12.07
N GLY A 388 6.55 14.36 11.99
CA GLY A 388 7.54 13.59 12.75
C GLY A 388 7.19 12.11 12.88
N SER A 389 8.01 11.40 13.63
CA SER A 389 7.81 9.99 13.94
C SER A 389 7.02 9.82 15.22
N LEU A 390 5.94 9.04 15.18
CA LEU A 390 5.26 8.60 16.39
C LEU A 390 5.96 7.42 17.08
N VAL A 391 7.08 6.91 16.55
CA VAL A 391 7.76 5.71 17.10
C VAL A 391 9.04 6.10 17.83
N VAL A 392 9.88 6.95 17.22
CA VAL A 392 11.23 7.22 17.73
C VAL A 392 11.36 8.54 18.50
N GLN A 393 10.43 9.48 18.36
CA GLN A 393 10.50 10.80 19.01
C GLN A 393 9.90 10.84 20.43
N GLY A 394 9.87 9.72 21.14
CA GLY A 394 9.30 9.66 22.49
C GLY A 394 7.82 10.07 22.51
N LYS A 395 7.38 10.76 23.57
CA LYS A 395 5.99 11.25 23.69
C LYS A 395 5.84 12.56 22.92
N THR A 396 5.09 12.54 21.83
CA THR A 396 4.96 13.68 20.91
C THR A 396 3.81 14.63 21.30
N ASN A 397 2.81 14.14 22.05
CA ASN A 397 1.54 14.83 22.30
C ASN A 397 0.78 15.24 21.03
N ARG A 398 1.14 14.69 19.87
CA ARG A 398 0.39 14.89 18.63
C ARG A 398 -1.03 14.33 18.78
N PRO A 399 -2.05 14.97 18.18
CA PRO A 399 -3.42 14.49 18.25
C PRO A 399 -3.58 13.06 17.72
N THR A 400 -2.73 12.64 16.79
CA THR A 400 -2.76 11.30 16.21
C THR A 400 -1.95 10.27 17.01
N GLU A 401 -1.28 10.64 18.10
CA GLU A 401 -0.60 9.65 18.94
C GLU A 401 -1.62 8.72 19.60
N HIS A 402 -1.40 7.40 19.55
CA HIS A 402 -2.32 6.46 20.17
C HIS A 402 -2.33 6.59 21.71
N THR A 403 -3.44 6.15 22.29
CA THR A 403 -3.65 6.10 23.74
C THR A 403 -3.38 4.68 24.26
N GLY A 404 -3.12 4.55 25.57
CA GLY A 404 -2.77 3.27 26.20
C GLY A 404 -1.27 3.10 26.44
N GLU A 405 -0.85 1.85 26.69
CA GLU A 405 0.55 1.50 26.95
C GLU A 405 1.39 1.70 25.68
N LYS A 406 2.55 2.34 25.85
CA LYS A 406 3.45 2.74 24.76
C LYS A 406 4.76 1.97 24.79
N SER A 407 4.93 1.10 25.77
CA SER A 407 6.13 0.30 26.00
C SER A 407 5.89 -1.14 25.57
N GLU A 408 6.87 -1.73 24.89
CA GLU A 408 6.86 -3.16 24.59
C GLU A 408 6.89 -3.96 25.91
N PRO A 409 5.96 -4.92 26.12
CA PRO A 409 6.00 -5.80 27.27
C PRO A 409 7.32 -6.59 27.33
N PRO A 410 7.95 -6.72 28.52
CA PRO A 410 9.24 -7.42 28.64
C PRO A 410 9.23 -8.87 28.14
N ASP A 411 8.08 -9.54 28.20
CA ASP A 411 7.87 -10.94 27.83
C ASP A 411 7.20 -11.10 26.45
N TRP A 412 7.11 -10.02 25.65
CA TRP A 412 6.43 -10.05 24.35
C TRP A 412 6.99 -11.15 23.43
N TRP A 413 8.33 -11.20 23.29
CA TRP A 413 8.99 -12.18 22.43
C TRP A 413 8.88 -13.60 22.98
N ASP A 414 8.92 -13.77 24.30
CA ASP A 414 8.72 -15.08 24.93
C ASP A 414 7.31 -15.62 24.62
N GLN A 415 6.28 -14.78 24.76
CA GLN A 415 4.91 -15.15 24.41
C GLN A 415 4.75 -15.43 22.92
N PHE A 416 5.39 -14.63 22.06
CA PHE A 416 5.39 -14.84 20.62
C PHE A 416 5.98 -16.21 20.26
N PHE A 417 7.19 -16.52 20.74
CA PHE A 417 7.86 -17.77 20.40
C PHE A 417 7.16 -19.01 20.99
N GLN A 418 6.61 -18.91 22.21
CA GLN A 418 5.79 -19.99 22.78
C GLN A 418 4.58 -20.31 21.91
N LYS A 419 3.93 -19.26 21.40
CA LYS A 419 2.78 -19.40 20.52
C LYS A 419 3.18 -19.96 19.15
N HIS A 420 4.20 -19.40 18.52
CA HIS A 420 4.75 -19.86 17.25
C HIS A 420 5.06 -21.36 17.31
N LEU A 421 5.76 -21.80 18.36
CA LEU A 421 6.04 -23.22 18.60
C LEU A 421 4.76 -24.05 18.73
N SER A 422 3.75 -23.56 19.46
CA SER A 422 2.50 -24.29 19.65
C SER A 422 1.67 -24.46 18.37
N GLU A 423 1.74 -23.50 17.45
CA GLU A 423 0.94 -23.45 16.23
C GLU A 423 1.64 -24.11 15.04
N THR A 424 2.97 -23.98 14.95
CA THR A 424 3.76 -24.45 13.80
C THR A 424 4.60 -25.69 14.12
N GLY A 425 4.87 -25.95 15.40
CA GLY A 425 5.84 -26.96 15.83
C GLY A 425 7.31 -26.56 15.63
N GLU A 426 7.58 -25.35 15.11
CA GLU A 426 8.94 -24.85 14.87
C GLU A 426 9.53 -24.22 16.14
N SER A 427 10.75 -24.62 16.51
CA SER A 427 11.48 -24.05 17.65
C SER A 427 11.96 -22.62 17.36
N THR A 428 12.26 -21.86 18.42
CA THR A 428 12.86 -20.52 18.28
C THR A 428 14.17 -20.57 17.52
N GLU A 429 15.02 -21.57 17.80
CA GLU A 429 16.29 -21.77 17.12
C GLU A 429 16.11 -22.05 15.63
N ASP A 430 15.18 -22.94 15.27
CA ASP A 430 14.89 -23.27 13.87
C ASP A 430 14.30 -22.06 13.12
N PHE A 431 13.40 -21.31 13.77
CA PHE A 431 12.84 -20.07 13.24
C PHE A 431 13.95 -19.04 12.95
N ILE A 432 14.82 -18.77 13.93
CA ILE A 432 15.93 -17.82 13.78
C ILE A 432 16.90 -18.30 12.70
N LYS A 433 17.26 -19.58 12.69
CA LYS A 433 18.14 -20.15 11.67
C LYS A 433 17.54 -20.02 10.27
N ARG A 434 16.24 -20.27 10.12
CA ARG A 434 15.54 -20.06 8.86
C ARG A 434 15.57 -18.58 8.44
N LEU A 435 15.47 -17.64 9.38
CA LEU A 435 15.71 -16.23 9.09
C LEU A 435 17.18 -16.01 8.65
N GLU A 436 18.17 -16.54 9.34
CA GLU A 436 19.58 -16.42 8.95
C GLU A 436 19.87 -16.95 7.54
N ASP A 437 19.34 -18.13 7.22
CA ASP A 437 19.48 -18.76 5.92
C ASP A 437 18.77 -17.95 4.83
N THR A 438 17.64 -17.31 5.16
CA THR A 438 16.84 -16.51 4.22
C THR A 438 17.37 -15.07 4.03
N PHE A 439 17.93 -14.47 5.07
CA PHE A 439 18.28 -13.05 5.13
C PHE A 439 19.81 -12.81 5.20
N GLY A 440 20.59 -13.87 5.32
CA GLY A 440 22.04 -13.83 5.51
C GLY A 440 22.45 -13.48 6.96
N PRO A 441 23.74 -13.61 7.30
CA PRO A 441 24.24 -13.49 8.68
C PRO A 441 24.17 -12.07 9.29
N ARG A 442 23.62 -11.09 8.57
CA ARG A 442 23.43 -9.70 9.04
C ARG A 442 21.97 -9.29 9.23
N TRP A 443 21.03 -10.24 9.17
CA TRP A 443 19.60 -9.98 9.32
C TRP A 443 19.22 -9.24 10.62
N SER A 444 20.03 -9.40 11.68
CA SER A 444 19.85 -8.80 13.00
C SER A 444 20.65 -7.51 13.23
N VAL A 445 21.43 -7.05 12.23
CA VAL A 445 22.36 -5.93 12.43
C VAL A 445 21.72 -4.61 12.02
N ILE A 446 21.00 -4.01 12.97
CA ILE A 446 21.19 -2.56 13.18
C ILE A 446 22.64 -2.46 13.65
N SER A 447 23.49 -1.65 13.00
CA SER A 447 24.87 -1.52 13.48
C SER A 447 24.82 -1.06 14.95
N GLN A 448 25.72 -1.55 15.81
CA GLN A 448 25.78 -1.05 17.19
C GLN A 448 25.90 0.47 17.23
N GLU A 449 26.50 1.10 16.22
CA GLU A 449 26.50 2.57 16.05
C GLU A 449 25.13 3.15 15.73
N GLN A 450 24.29 2.52 14.90
CA GLN A 450 22.91 2.96 14.66
C GLN A 450 22.02 2.74 15.89
N ALA A 451 22.13 1.59 16.54
CA ALA A 451 21.42 1.31 17.78
C ALA A 451 21.87 2.26 18.92
N ASN A 452 23.17 2.57 18.98
CA ASN A 452 23.73 3.51 19.93
C ASN A 452 23.45 4.96 19.53
N SER A 453 23.35 5.36 18.27
CA SER A 453 22.94 6.70 17.85
C SER A 453 21.48 6.97 18.21
N ILE A 454 20.60 5.98 18.01
CA ILE A 454 19.21 5.96 18.47
C ILE A 454 19.12 6.00 20.01
N ARG A 455 20.08 5.43 20.73
CA ARG A 455 20.15 5.49 22.21
C ARG A 455 20.86 6.73 22.76
N SER A 456 21.79 7.33 22.01
CA SER A 456 22.62 8.48 22.40
C SER A 456 21.90 9.81 22.17
N SER A 457 20.98 9.85 21.20
CA SER A 457 20.02 10.95 21.05
C SER A 457 19.00 11.05 22.20
N LYS A 458 19.10 10.19 23.22
CA LYS A 458 18.22 10.12 24.40
C LYS A 458 18.77 10.84 25.64
N LYS A 459 19.58 11.90 25.50
CA LYS A 459 20.11 12.64 26.66
C LYS A 459 20.06 14.18 26.59
N GLU A 460 19.36 14.77 25.62
CA GLU A 460 19.02 16.20 25.68
C GLU A 460 17.51 16.42 25.66
#